data_AF-A0A2H9R7J0-F1
#
_entry.id   AF-A0A2H9R7J0-F1
#
_cell.length_a   1.000
_cell.length_b   1.000
_cell.length_c   1.000
_cell.angle_alpha   90.00
_cell.angle_beta   90.00
_cell.angle_gamma   90.00
#
_symmetry.space_group_name_H-M   'P 1'
#
loop_
_entity.id
_entity.type
_entity.pdbx_description
1 polymer ?
#
loop_
_entity_poly.entity_id
_entity_poly.type
_entity_poly.pdbx_seq_one_letter_code
_entity_poly.pdbx_strand_id
1 'polypeptide(L)'
;PNMVKNHRLARSIMDSSWGFLQKLEYKCKLFVEVPAKNTTIDCSRCKNKVPKSLAVRIHRCDKCGLVLDRDHNASINILKKGLEIFNLSTKNDHRLPQELRKVTPVEIIRSVKQEKITQFVGW
;
A
#
# COMPACT_ATOMS: atom_id res chain seq x y z
N PRO A 1 7.20 -14.04 -12.57
CA PRO A 1 8.01 -12.98 -11.91
C PRO A 1 9.39 -13.49 -11.46
N ASN A 2 10.47 -12.85 -11.92
CA ASN A 2 11.87 -13.22 -11.58
C ASN A 2 12.19 -13.15 -10.06
N MET A 3 11.31 -12.55 -9.25
CA MET A 3 11.49 -12.37 -7.80
C MET A 3 11.38 -13.67 -6.99
N VAL A 4 10.61 -14.66 -7.46
CA VAL A 4 10.40 -15.95 -6.76
C VAL A 4 11.57 -16.92 -6.98
N LYS A 5 12.53 -16.58 -7.85
CA LYS A 5 13.73 -17.39 -8.10
C LYS A 5 14.66 -17.48 -6.89
N ASN A 6 14.57 -16.53 -5.96
CA ASN A 6 15.32 -16.61 -4.70
C ASN A 6 14.62 -17.54 -3.72
N HIS A 7 15.09 -18.78 -3.60
CA HIS A 7 14.51 -19.81 -2.73
C HIS A 7 14.41 -19.40 -1.25
N ARG A 8 15.27 -18.49 -0.76
CA ARG A 8 15.20 -18.00 0.64
C ARG A 8 14.02 -17.05 0.87
N LEU A 9 13.60 -16.33 -0.16
CA LEU A 9 12.54 -15.32 -0.09
C LEU A 9 11.25 -15.77 -0.79
N ALA A 10 11.29 -16.84 -1.57
CA ALA A 10 10.18 -17.32 -2.39
C ALA A 10 8.89 -17.48 -1.59
N ARG A 11 8.96 -18.10 -0.41
CA ARG A 11 7.80 -18.28 0.47
C ARG A 11 7.21 -16.94 0.91
N SER A 12 8.02 -16.07 1.51
CA SER A 12 7.57 -14.75 1.97
C SER A 12 7.01 -13.88 0.82
N ILE A 13 7.59 -13.99 -0.38
CA ILE A 13 7.10 -13.30 -1.57
C ILE A 13 5.73 -13.88 -1.96
N MET A 14 5.55 -15.20 -2.02
CA MET A 14 4.26 -15.81 -2.35
C MET A 14 3.18 -15.45 -1.32
N ASP A 15 3.54 -15.41 -0.03
CA ASP A 15 2.63 -15.10 1.08
C ASP A 15 2.23 -13.61 1.12
N SER A 16 2.93 -12.73 0.39
CA SER A 16 2.68 -11.27 0.37
C SER A 16 1.41 -10.85 -0.38
N SER A 17 0.55 -11.80 -0.79
CA SER A 17 -0.78 -11.54 -1.35
C SER A 17 -0.81 -10.54 -2.51
N TRP A 18 0.11 -10.66 -3.48
CA TRP A 18 0.23 -9.75 -4.62
C TRP A 18 -1.05 -9.58 -5.46
N GLY A 19 -1.96 -10.56 -5.43
CA GLY A 19 -3.28 -10.46 -6.05
C GLY A 19 -4.20 -9.41 -5.41
N PHE A 20 -3.82 -8.82 -4.27
CA PHE A 20 -4.56 -7.72 -3.66
C PHE A 20 -4.62 -6.48 -4.56
N LEU A 21 -3.56 -6.18 -5.31
CA LEU A 21 -3.55 -5.03 -6.23
C LEU A 21 -4.59 -5.19 -7.35
N GLN A 22 -4.71 -6.40 -7.91
CA GLN A 22 -5.77 -6.72 -8.88
C GLN A 22 -7.17 -6.52 -8.28
N LYS A 23 -7.33 -6.80 -6.98
CA LYS A 23 -8.61 -6.52 -6.29
C LYS A 23 -8.88 -5.03 -6.17
N LEU A 24 -7.86 -4.21 -5.94
CA LEU A 24 -8.02 -2.76 -5.86
C LEU A 24 -8.37 -2.16 -7.22
N GLU A 25 -7.75 -2.62 -8.30
CA GLU A 25 -8.02 -2.15 -9.66
C GLU A 25 -9.51 -2.21 -9.99
N TYR A 26 -10.15 -3.34 -9.70
CA TYR A 26 -11.59 -3.43 -9.91
C TYR A 26 -12.41 -2.97 -8.72
N LYS A 27 -11.96 -2.86 -7.46
CA LYS A 27 -12.84 -2.43 -6.32
C LYS A 27 -12.83 -0.93 -6.02
N CYS A 28 -11.77 -0.21 -6.38
CA CYS A 28 -11.65 1.21 -6.12
C CYS A 28 -12.26 2.04 -7.25
N LYS A 29 -12.75 3.24 -6.94
CA LYS A 29 -13.16 4.23 -7.97
C LYS A 29 -11.98 4.81 -8.71
N LEU A 30 -10.89 4.98 -7.98
CA LEU A 30 -9.61 5.44 -8.46
C LEU A 30 -8.53 4.61 -7.76
N PHE A 31 -7.68 3.97 -8.54
CA PHE A 31 -6.50 3.27 -8.07
C PHE A 31 -5.30 3.76 -8.85
N VAL A 32 -4.23 4.11 -8.14
CA VAL A 32 -3.05 4.74 -8.72
C VAL A 32 -1.83 4.07 -8.16
N GLU A 33 -1.04 3.46 -9.05
CA GLU A 33 0.24 2.88 -8.68
C GLU A 33 1.31 3.97 -8.62
N VAL A 34 2.15 3.91 -7.59
CA VAL A 34 3.29 4.81 -7.42
C VAL A 34 4.60 4.03 -7.44
N PRO A 35 5.72 4.63 -7.88
CA PRO A 35 7.02 3.97 -7.82
C PRO A 35 7.39 3.59 -6.37
N ALA A 36 7.47 2.28 -6.09
CA ALA A 36 7.71 1.74 -4.75
C ALA A 36 9.14 2.03 -4.20
N LYS A 37 10.07 2.41 -5.07
CA LYS A 37 11.49 2.59 -4.72
C LYS A 37 11.67 3.57 -3.55
N ASN A 38 12.47 3.17 -2.56
CA ASN A 38 12.88 3.95 -1.38
C ASN A 38 11.78 4.40 -0.41
N THR A 39 10.51 3.99 -0.55
CA THR A 39 9.42 4.45 0.33
C THR A 39 9.65 4.13 1.81
N THR A 40 10.32 3.02 2.13
CA THR A 40 10.67 2.61 3.51
C THR A 40 11.98 3.21 4.03
N ILE A 41 12.79 3.77 3.13
CA ILE A 41 14.15 4.29 3.40
C ILE A 41 14.10 5.81 3.56
N ASP A 42 13.41 6.50 2.67
CA ASP A 42 13.31 7.96 2.70
C ASP A 42 12.49 8.43 3.90
N CYS A 43 13.00 9.41 4.63
CA CYS A 43 12.30 10.01 5.75
C CYS A 43 11.12 10.85 5.23
N SER A 44 9.91 10.52 5.67
CA SER A 44 8.70 11.24 5.27
C SER A 44 8.70 12.71 5.68
N ARG A 45 9.45 13.11 6.73
CA ARG A 45 9.57 14.51 7.15
C ARG A 45 10.60 15.30 6.35
N CYS A 46 11.84 14.79 6.26
CA CYS A 46 12.98 15.58 5.76
C CYS A 46 13.64 15.04 4.49
N LYS A 47 13.10 13.96 3.90
CA LYS A 47 13.62 13.28 2.70
C LYS A 47 15.01 12.64 2.85
N ASN A 48 15.61 12.67 4.05
CA ASN A 48 16.89 11.99 4.30
C ASN A 48 16.75 10.48 4.14
N LYS A 49 17.76 9.83 3.56
CA LYS A 49 17.80 8.37 3.46
C LYS A 49 18.20 7.75 4.79
N VAL A 50 17.42 6.77 5.23
CA VAL A 50 17.70 5.95 6.42
C VAL A 50 17.77 4.49 5.96
N PRO A 51 18.91 4.01 5.43
CA PRO A 51 19.08 2.62 5.03
C PRO A 51 18.87 1.68 6.23
N LYS A 52 18.12 0.60 6.03
CA LYS A 52 17.79 -0.37 7.09
C LYS A 52 17.44 -1.72 6.49
N SER A 53 17.64 -2.79 7.26
CA SER A 53 17.24 -4.15 6.85
C SER A 53 15.73 -4.34 6.95
N LEU A 54 15.21 -5.40 6.32
CA LEU A 54 13.77 -5.74 6.36
C LEU A 54 13.27 -6.05 7.78
N ALA A 55 14.16 -6.47 8.69
CA ALA A 55 13.82 -6.77 10.08
C ALA A 55 13.56 -5.50 10.92
N VAL A 56 14.09 -4.34 10.51
CA VAL A 56 13.90 -3.09 11.24
C VAL A 56 12.48 -2.57 10.98
N ARG A 57 11.66 -2.53 12.03
CA ARG A 57 10.26 -2.09 11.99
C ARG A 57 10.05 -0.63 12.37
N ILE A 58 11.03 0.01 13.00
CA ILE A 58 10.95 1.43 13.40
C ILE A 58 11.82 2.27 12.46
N HIS A 59 11.25 3.34 11.91
CA HIS A 59 11.98 4.38 11.19
C HIS A 59 12.46 5.44 12.19
N ARG A 60 13.77 5.48 12.46
CA ARG A 60 14.44 6.54 13.22
C ARG A 60 15.29 7.38 12.27
N CYS A 61 15.02 8.67 12.17
CA CYS A 61 15.76 9.56 11.30
C CYS A 61 16.69 10.48 12.09
N ASP A 62 18.00 10.27 11.95
CA ASP A 62 19.01 11.01 12.69
C ASP A 62 19.12 12.48 12.26
N LYS A 63 18.62 12.81 11.06
CA LYS A 63 18.65 14.19 10.53
C LYS A 63 17.57 15.10 11.13
N CYS A 64 16.39 14.56 11.43
CA CYS A 64 15.24 15.38 11.84
C CYS A 64 14.51 14.87 13.09
N GLY A 65 15.06 13.85 13.75
CA GLY A 65 14.54 13.24 14.97
C GLY A 65 13.22 12.49 14.80
N LEU A 66 12.76 12.25 13.57
CA LEU A 66 11.49 11.56 13.32
C LEU A 66 11.60 10.08 13.75
N VAL A 67 10.69 9.63 14.61
CA VAL A 67 10.56 8.23 15.06
C VAL A 67 9.12 7.76 14.90
N LEU A 68 8.88 6.75 14.06
CA LEU A 68 7.59 6.08 13.91
C LEU A 68 7.75 4.69 13.30
N ASP A 69 6.65 3.94 13.19
CA ASP A 69 6.62 2.69 12.44
C ASP A 69 7.07 2.88 10.97
N ARG A 70 7.84 1.93 10.45
CA ARG A 70 8.41 1.97 9.10
C ARG A 70 7.33 1.96 8.04
N ASP A 71 6.27 1.17 8.22
CA ASP A 71 5.20 1.03 7.24
C ASP A 71 4.31 2.28 7.27
N HIS A 72 4.11 2.92 8.43
CA HIS A 72 3.47 4.24 8.50
C HIS A 72 4.34 5.35 7.87
N ASN A 73 5.67 5.32 8.00
CA ASN A 73 6.53 6.25 7.25
C ASN A 73 6.41 6.02 5.74
N ALA A 74 6.38 4.75 5.32
CA ALA A 74 6.24 4.39 3.93
C ALA A 74 4.89 4.80 3.34
N SER A 75 3.78 4.70 4.09
CA SER A 75 2.45 5.12 3.63
C SER A 75 2.39 6.63 3.38
N ILE A 76 3.02 7.44 4.24
CA ILE A 76 3.13 8.90 4.02
C ILE A 76 3.93 9.20 2.74
N ASN A 77 5.02 8.48 2.49
CA ASN A 77 5.81 8.64 1.26
C ASN A 77 5.02 8.22 0.01
N ILE A 78 4.25 7.14 0.10
CA ILE A 78 3.36 6.67 -0.98
C ILE A 78 2.30 7.73 -1.30
N LEU A 79 1.67 8.30 -0.27
CA LEU A 79 0.70 9.40 -0.44
C LEU A 79 1.33 10.60 -1.15
N LYS A 80 2.52 11.04 -0.70
CA LYS A 80 3.24 12.17 -1.32
C LYS A 80 3.54 11.93 -2.80
N LYS A 81 4.04 10.74 -3.15
CA LYS A 81 4.27 10.37 -4.56
C LYS A 81 2.99 10.33 -5.38
N GLY A 82 1.90 9.83 -4.80
CA GLY A 82 0.59 9.81 -5.45
C GLY A 82 0.10 11.23 -5.75
N LEU A 83 0.20 12.14 -4.78
CA LEU A 83 -0.17 13.54 -4.96
C LEU A 83 0.71 14.26 -6.00
N GLU A 84 2.02 13.96 -6.04
CA GLU A 84 2.94 14.50 -7.05
C GLU A 84 2.53 14.13 -8.47
N ILE A 85 2.03 12.90 -8.72
CA ILE A 85 1.52 12.48 -10.04
C ILE A 85 0.36 13.38 -10.50
N PHE A 86 -0.48 13.85 -9.58
CA PHE A 86 -1.61 14.72 -9.89
C PHE A 86 -1.31 16.22 -9.75
N ASN A 87 -0.05 16.60 -9.51
CA ASN A 87 0.36 17.97 -9.19
C ASN A 87 -0.42 18.59 -8.01
N LEU A 88 -0.78 17.77 -7.02
CA LEU A 88 -1.52 18.18 -5.83
C LEU A 88 -0.57 18.36 -4.63
N SER A 89 -1.00 19.17 -3.66
CA SER A 89 -0.28 19.36 -2.38
C SER A 89 -1.05 18.73 -1.23
N THR A 90 -0.34 18.31 -0.17
CA THR A 90 -0.96 17.77 1.06
C THR A 90 -1.74 18.82 1.86
N LYS A 91 -1.71 20.10 1.47
CA LYS A 91 -2.44 21.17 2.14
C LYS A 91 -3.93 21.12 1.74
N ASN A 92 -4.74 20.41 2.53
CA ASN A 92 -6.21 20.46 2.52
C ASN A 92 -6.91 20.20 1.17
N ASP A 93 -6.38 19.32 0.31
CA ASP A 93 -7.03 19.07 -0.98
C ASP A 93 -8.09 17.94 -0.88
N HIS A 94 -9.36 18.33 -0.73
CA HIS A 94 -10.52 17.43 -0.65
C HIS A 94 -10.93 16.87 -2.03
N ARG A 95 -10.14 17.13 -3.08
CA ARG A 95 -10.44 16.77 -4.48
C ARG A 95 -10.22 15.29 -4.81
N LEU A 96 -9.53 14.54 -3.96
CA LEU A 96 -9.40 13.10 -4.17
C LEU A 96 -10.73 12.42 -3.86
N PRO A 97 -11.29 11.60 -4.77
CA PRO A 97 -12.48 10.83 -4.48
C PRO A 97 -12.23 9.91 -3.28
N GLN A 98 -12.81 10.25 -2.14
CA GLN A 98 -12.74 9.42 -0.93
C GLN A 98 -13.80 8.31 -0.92
N GLU A 99 -14.74 8.34 -1.88
CA GLU A 99 -15.82 7.38 -1.97
C GLU A 99 -15.43 6.11 -2.72
N LEU A 100 -15.93 4.97 -2.22
CA LEU A 100 -15.93 3.71 -2.95
C LEU A 100 -16.70 3.85 -4.27
N ARG A 101 -16.29 3.13 -5.31
CA ARG A 101 -17.10 3.12 -6.54
C ARG A 101 -18.42 2.40 -6.31
N LYS A 102 -19.39 2.71 -7.16
CA LYS A 102 -20.61 1.92 -7.27
C LYS A 102 -20.25 0.49 -7.67
N VAL A 103 -20.70 -0.46 -6.87
CA VAL A 103 -20.51 -1.90 -7.12
C VAL A 103 -21.47 -2.33 -8.22
N THR A 104 -21.01 -3.16 -9.16
CA THR A 104 -21.88 -3.68 -10.23
C THR A 104 -22.72 -4.86 -9.72
N PRO A 105 -23.90 -5.15 -10.32
CA PRO A 105 -24.73 -6.28 -9.90
C PRO A 105 -23.97 -7.63 -9.87
N VAL A 106 -23.07 -7.87 -10.82
CA VAL A 106 -22.24 -9.08 -10.89
C VAL A 106 -21.28 -9.19 -9.70
N GLU A 107 -20.74 -8.07 -9.24
CA GLU A 107 -19.83 -8.02 -8.09
C GLU A 107 -20.56 -8.12 -6.76
N ILE A 108 -21.80 -7.63 -6.68
CA ILE A 108 -22.69 -7.89 -5.55
C ILE A 108 -22.92 -9.40 -5.45
N ILE A 109 -23.30 -10.06 -6.54
CA ILE A 109 -23.53 -11.52 -6.57
C ILE A 109 -22.26 -12.30 -6.17
N ARG A 110 -21.09 -11.92 -6.70
CA ARG A 110 -19.81 -12.54 -6.33
C ARG A 110 -19.44 -12.30 -4.86
N SER A 111 -19.64 -11.08 -4.35
CA SER A 111 -19.33 -10.75 -2.95
C SER A 111 -20.25 -11.49 -1.98
N VAL A 112 -21.55 -11.58 -2.29
CA VAL A 112 -22.52 -12.40 -1.53
C VAL A 112 -22.13 -13.88 -1.53
N LYS A 113 -21.63 -14.41 -2.66
CA LYS A 113 -21.09 -15.78 -2.70
C LYS A 113 -19.88 -15.93 -1.77
N GLN A 114 -18.98 -14.94 -1.75
CA GLN A 114 -17.82 -14.93 -0.85
C GLN A 114 -18.22 -14.86 0.62
N GLU A 115 -19.19 -13.99 0.97
CA GLU A 115 -19.72 -13.82 2.33
C GLU A 115 -20.42 -15.09 2.84
N LYS A 116 -21.22 -15.73 1.98
CA LYS A 116 -21.83 -17.04 2.27
C LYS A 116 -20.77 -18.13 2.49
N ILE A 117 -19.67 -18.10 1.74
CA ILE A 117 -18.53 -19.03 1.94
C ILE A 117 -17.86 -18.74 3.27
N THR A 118 -17.60 -17.47 3.62
CA THR A 118 -16.97 -17.11 4.91
C THR A 118 -17.84 -17.45 6.12
N GLN A 119 -19.17 -17.31 6.02
CA GLN A 119 -20.12 -17.81 7.03
C GLN A 119 -20.06 -19.34 7.19
N PHE A 120 -19.75 -20.08 6.12
CA PHE A 120 -19.62 -21.53 6.16
C PHE A 120 -18.29 -22.02 6.75
N VAL A 121 -17.23 -21.21 6.70
CA VAL A 121 -15.90 -21.56 7.26
C VAL A 121 -15.65 -21.02 8.66
N GLY A 122 -16.66 -20.41 9.32
CA GLY A 122 -16.62 -20.10 10.75
C GLY A 122 -15.49 -19.17 11.20
N TRP A 123 -15.37 -18.02 10.54
CA TRP A 123 -14.62 -16.86 11.07
C TRP A 123 -15.58 -15.80 11.59
#